data_AF-A0A9X3S2W0-F1
#
_entry.id   AF-A0A9X3S2W0-F1
#
_cell.length_a   1.000
_cell.length_b   1.000
_cell.length_c   1.000
_cell.angle_alpha   90.00
_cell.angle_beta   90.00
_cell.angle_gamma   90.00
#
_symmetry.space_group_name_H-M   'P 1'
#
loop_
_entity.id
_entity.type
_entity.pdbx_description
1 polymer ?
#
loop_
_entity_poly.entity_id
_entity_poly.type
_entity_poly.pdbx_seq_one_letter_code
_entity_poly.pdbx_strand_id
1 'polypeptide(L)' 'MLATRFGLRAIGAVHENAFGTMLALKGDVIDLVPLGEAVTEPKTVGPAFLDEAAAFFG' A
#
# COMPACT_ATOMS: atom_id res chain seq x y z
N MET A 1 0.48 11.90 -8.93
CA MET A 1 -0.39 12.49 -7.89
C MET A 1 -1.10 11.40 -7.10
N LEU A 2 -0.38 10.66 -6.26
CA LEU A 2 -0.98 9.56 -5.47
C LEU A 2 -1.82 10.08 -4.31
N ALA A 3 -1.25 10.98 -3.50
CA ALA A 3 -1.87 11.49 -2.29
C ALA A 3 -3.29 12.03 -2.50
N THR A 4 -3.52 12.82 -3.55
CA THR A 4 -4.84 13.37 -3.87
C THR A 4 -5.87 12.30 -4.22
N ARG A 5 -5.50 11.31 -5.05
CA ARG A 5 -6.39 10.19 -5.43
C ARG A 5 -6.70 9.30 -4.22
N PHE A 6 -5.69 9.04 -3.39
CA PHE A 6 -5.85 8.29 -2.15
C PHE A 6 -6.79 9.01 -1.18
N GLY A 7 -6.54 10.29 -0.91
CA GLY A 7 -7.37 11.09 0.00
C GLY A 7 -8.84 11.15 -0.44
N LEU A 8 -9.09 11.38 -1.73
CA LEU A 8 -10.46 11.40 -2.26
C LEU A 8 -11.20 10.07 -2.03
N ARG A 9 -10.53 8.94 -2.26
CA ARG A 9 -11.09 7.61 -2.00
C ARG A 9 -11.30 7.34 -0.51
N ALA A 10 -10.41 7.84 0.35
CA ALA A 10 -10.52 7.67 1.79
C ALA A 10 -11.75 8.39 2.35
N ILE A 11 -12.03 9.58 1.83
CA ILE A 11 -13.24 10.34 2.18
C ILE A 11 -14.48 9.53 1.79
N GLY A 12 -14.52 8.94 0.59
CA GLY A 12 -15.62 8.07 0.16
C GLY A 12 -15.84 6.89 1.11
N ALA A 13 -14.76 6.17 1.47
CA ALA A 13 -14.82 5.04 2.39
C ALA A 13 -15.41 5.41 3.76
N VAL A 14 -15.08 6.60 4.28
CA VAL A 14 -15.65 7.10 5.55
C VAL A 14 -17.15 7.37 5.42
N HIS A 15 -17.60 7.98 4.31
CA HIS A 15 -19.04 8.22 4.08
C HIS A 15 -19.83 6.91 3.95
N GLU A 16 -19.21 5.86 3.44
CA GLU A 16 -19.76 4.51 3.34
C GLU A 16 -19.65 3.70 4.66
N ASN A 17 -19.15 4.32 5.74
CA ASN A 17 -18.87 3.67 7.03
C ASN A 17 -17.94 2.44 6.95
N ALA A 18 -17.05 2.40 5.95
CA ALA A 18 -16.09 1.31 5.75
C ALA A 18 -14.89 1.40 6.72
N PHE A 19 -15.15 1.52 8.02
CA PHE A 19 -14.12 1.60 9.05
C PHE A 19 -13.39 0.27 9.24
N GLY A 20 -12.20 0.32 9.85
CA GLY A 20 -11.35 -0.87 10.00
C GLY A 20 -10.72 -1.35 8.68
N THR A 21 -10.78 -0.52 7.63
CA THR A 21 -10.12 -0.78 6.34
C THR A 21 -9.02 0.27 6.08
N MET A 22 -8.13 -0.04 5.15
CA MET A 22 -7.04 0.82 4.71
C MET A 22 -7.05 0.87 3.18
N LEU A 23 -6.71 2.03 2.60
CA LEU A 23 -6.40 2.09 1.18
C LEU A 23 -5.02 1.49 0.91
N ALA A 24 -4.95 0.57 -0.05
CA ALA A 24 -3.72 -0.05 -0.53
C ALA A 24 -3.48 0.29 -2.00
N LEU A 25 -2.22 0.56 -2.37
CA LEU A 25 -1.80 0.70 -3.76
C LEU A 25 -1.18 -0.63 -4.20
N LYS A 26 -1.76 -1.26 -5.22
CA LYS A 26 -1.24 -2.47 -5.88
C LYS A 26 -0.93 -2.12 -7.33
N GLY A 27 0.34 -1.86 -7.63
CA GLY A 27 0.73 -1.27 -8.91
C GLY A 27 0.15 0.15 -9.04
N ASP A 28 -0.78 0.34 -9.95
CA ASP A 28 -1.50 1.59 -10.19
C ASP A 28 -2.95 1.59 -9.67
N VAL A 29 -3.41 0.45 -9.15
CA VAL A 29 -4.75 0.21 -8.61
C VAL A 29 -4.80 0.57 -7.13
N ILE A 30 -5.83 1.31 -6.73
CA ILE A 30 -6.10 1.68 -5.33
C ILE A 30 -7.27 0.84 -4.83
N ASP A 31 -7.09 0.01 -3.82
CA ASP A 31 -8.15 -0.83 -3.24
C ASP A 31 -8.36 -0.52 -1.76
N LEU A 32 -9.55 -0.86 -1.23
CA LEU A 32 -9.79 -0.95 0.22
C LEU A 32 -9.50 -2.38 0.67
N VAL A 33 -8.69 -2.53 1.71
CA VAL A 33 -8.35 -3.82 2.32
C VAL A 33 -8.64 -3.80 3.82
N PRO A 34 -8.99 -4.93 4.44
CA PRO A 34 -9.13 -5.01 5.90
C PRO A 34 -7.81 -4.66 6.59
N LEU A 35 -7.86 -3.72 7.54
CA LEU A 35 -6.66 -3.26 8.24
C LEU A 35 -6.01 -4.38 9.04
N GLY A 36 -6.81 -5.25 9.67
CA GLY A 36 -6.33 -6.38 10.46
C GLY A 36 -5.55 -7.41 9.63
N GLU A 37 -5.95 -7.63 8.39
CA GLU A 37 -5.24 -8.52 7.45
C GLU A 37 -4.01 -7.83 6.86
N ALA A 38 -4.09 -6.53 6.57
CA ALA A 38 -3.01 -5.79 5.92
C ALA A 38 -1.73 -5.66 6.76
N VAL A 39 -1.80 -5.90 8.07
CA VAL A 39 -0.68 -5.76 9.01
C VAL A 39 -0.14 -7.08 9.56
N THR A 40 -0.66 -8.22 9.08
CA THR A 40 -0.26 -9.54 9.60
C THR A 40 1.18 -9.88 9.29
N GLU A 41 1.64 -9.52 8.09
CA GLU A 41 2.97 -9.86 7.60
C GLU A 41 3.75 -8.60 7.18
N PRO A 42 5.02 -8.47 7.60
CA PRO A 42 5.87 -7.37 7.16
C PRO A 42 6.11 -7.41 5.65
N LYS A 43 6.13 -6.23 5.03
CA LYS A 43 6.57 -6.11 3.63
C LYS A 43 8.08 -6.27 3.57
N THR A 44 8.54 -7.19 2.72
CA THR A 44 9.97 -7.43 2.47
C THR A 44 10.38 -6.97 1.08
N VAL A 45 11.66 -6.66 0.93
CA VAL A 45 12.26 -6.38 -0.38
C VAL A 45 12.68 -7.72 -1.00
N GLY A 46 12.34 -7.93 -2.27
CA GLY A 46 12.69 -9.16 -2.98
C GLY A 46 14.21 -9.30 -3.18
N PRO A 47 14.77 -10.53 -3.16
CA PRO A 47 16.22 -10.75 -3.26
C PRO A 47 16.87 -10.11 -4.49
N ALA A 48 16.22 -10.16 -5.66
CA ALA A 48 16.76 -9.58 -6.89
C ALA A 48 17.04 -8.06 -6.77
N PHE A 49 16.20 -7.31 -6.04
CA PHE A 49 16.44 -5.88 -5.80
C PHE A 49 17.65 -5.63 -4.89
N LEU A 50 17.93 -6.55 -3.96
CA LEU A 50 19.11 -6.47 -3.10
C LEU A 50 20.39 -6.79 -3.89
N ASP A 51 20.33 -7.79 -4.76
CA ASP A 51 21.44 -8.17 -5.64
C ASP A 51 21.80 -7.03 -6.60
N GLU A 52 20.79 -6.37 -7.21
CA GLU A 52 21.00 -5.18 -8.03
C GLU A 52 21.60 -4.02 -7.22
N ALA A 53 21.08 -3.76 -6.02
CA ALA A 53 21.58 -2.68 -5.17
C ALA A 53 23.04 -2.90 -4.77
N ALA A 54 23.48 -4.14 -4.52
CA ALA A 54 24.86 -4.44 -4.16
C ALA A 54 25.88 -3.96 -5.21
N ALA A 55 25.51 -3.91 -6.48
CA ALA A 55 26.36 -3.38 -7.55
C ALA A 55 26.63 -1.86 -7.43
N PHE A 56 25.82 -1.13 -6.66
CA PHE A 56 25.95 0.32 -6.45
C PHE A 56 26.62 0.69 -5.11
N PHE A 57 26.81 -0.26 -4.20
CA PHE A 57 27.35 -0.03 -2.85
C PHE A 57 28.59 -0.88 -2.54
N GLY A 58 29.19 -1.50 -3.56
CA GLY A 58 30.45 -2.27 -3.50
C GLY A 58 31.65 -1.52 -4.07
#